data_AF-I2PZ18-F1
#
_entry.id   AF-I2PZ18-F1
#
_cell.length_a   1.000
_cell.length_b   1.000
_cell.length_c   1.000
_cell.angle_alpha   90.00
_cell.angle_beta   90.00
_cell.angle_gamma   90.00
#
_symmetry.space_group_name_H-M   'P 1'
#
loop_
_entity.id
_entity.type
_entity.pdbx_description
1 polymer ?
#
loop_
_entity_poly.entity_id
_entity_poly.type
_entity_poly.pdbx_seq_one_letter_code
_entity_poly.pdbx_strand_id
1 'polypeptide(L)'
;MSKKALLFAALFVLVVGRVPAFPASPAPVAAAPSGSATFAHAWTSNTEKEKRAFLFGLATAVRIMCTDISTMQKDAKPQDIENNFRGCFNSYAGMDPDQVVTAMNALYADSKNAMIPIDGAYKISLMKIRGDKVDDIIIQSRKYGEGLKKEIDQQRQKGGQ
;
A
#
# COMPACT_ATOMS: atom_id res chain seq x y z
N MET A 1 22.15 -14.03 49.88
CA MET A 1 22.10 -13.15 48.70
C MET A 1 20.91 -12.20 48.84
N SER A 2 21.17 -10.91 48.65
CA SER A 2 20.47 -9.79 49.30
C SER A 2 19.26 -9.29 48.50
N LYS A 3 18.14 -9.06 49.19
CA LYS A 3 16.82 -8.59 48.73
C LYS A 3 16.80 -7.21 48.03
N LYS A 4 17.96 -6.67 47.65
CA LYS A 4 18.12 -5.37 46.99
C LYS A 4 18.20 -5.45 45.46
N ALA A 5 18.42 -6.64 44.88
CA ALA A 5 18.48 -6.82 43.43
C ALA A 5 17.10 -6.83 42.74
N LEU A 6 16.02 -7.14 43.48
CA LEU A 6 14.66 -7.19 42.94
C LEU A 6 14.00 -5.82 42.78
N LEU A 7 14.48 -4.79 43.49
CA LEU A 7 13.89 -3.46 43.47
C LEU A 7 14.33 -2.61 42.27
N PHE A 8 15.47 -2.91 41.66
CA PHE A 8 15.93 -2.19 40.47
C PHE A 8 15.33 -2.72 39.16
N ALA A 9 14.88 -3.98 39.12
CA ALA A 9 14.15 -4.51 37.97
C ALA A 9 12.69 -3.98 37.88
N ALA A 10 12.13 -3.55 39.01
CA ALA A 10 10.74 -3.06 39.06
C ALA A 10 10.58 -1.60 38.58
N LEU A 11 11.63 -0.79 38.60
CA LEU A 11 11.53 0.63 38.20
C LEU A 11 11.72 0.87 36.70
N PHE A 12 12.37 -0.04 35.96
CA PHE A 12 12.58 0.14 34.52
C PHE A 12 11.36 -0.27 33.67
N VAL A 13 10.42 -1.03 34.24
CA VAL A 13 9.19 -1.46 33.55
C VAL A 13 8.11 -0.36 33.57
N LEU A 14 8.22 0.64 34.45
CA LEU A 14 7.19 1.65 34.67
C LEU A 14 7.29 2.92 33.78
N VAL A 15 8.34 3.06 32.95
CA VAL A 15 8.53 4.29 32.15
C VAL A 15 8.31 4.09 30.64
N VAL A 16 8.14 2.86 30.15
CA VAL A 16 7.88 2.60 28.70
C VAL A 16 6.39 2.39 28.39
N GLY A 17 5.53 2.36 29.42
CA GLY A 17 4.08 2.11 29.31
C GLY A 17 3.21 3.35 29.14
N ARG A 18 3.49 4.24 28.17
CA ARG A 18 2.52 5.24 27.70
C ARG A 18 2.24 5.09 26.20
N VAL A 19 1.86 3.88 25.82
CA VAL A 19 1.16 3.64 24.55
C VAL A 19 -0.34 3.77 24.87
N PRO A 20 -1.13 4.54 24.09
CA PRO A 20 -2.57 4.61 24.33
C PRO A 20 -3.17 3.21 24.25
N ALA A 21 -3.90 2.82 25.29
CA ALA A 21 -4.63 1.57 25.37
C ALA A 21 -5.72 1.55 24.30
N PHE A 22 -5.45 0.90 23.16
CA PHE A 22 -6.49 0.41 22.28
C PHE A 22 -7.16 -0.79 22.99
N PRO A 23 -8.49 -0.83 23.13
CA PRO A 23 -9.15 -2.01 23.67
C PRO A 23 -8.93 -3.18 22.71
N ALA A 24 -8.25 -4.21 23.21
CA ALA A 24 -8.17 -5.53 22.59
C ALA A 24 -9.53 -6.23 22.77
N SER A 25 -10.51 -5.83 21.96
CA SER A 25 -11.62 -6.71 21.62
C SER A 25 -11.20 -7.51 20.38
N PRO A 26 -11.35 -8.84 20.35
CA PRO A 26 -11.37 -9.54 19.09
C PRO A 26 -12.66 -9.11 18.39
N ALA A 27 -12.60 -8.00 17.64
CA ALA A 27 -13.63 -7.74 16.66
C ALA A 27 -13.66 -8.98 15.77
N PRO A 28 -14.81 -9.64 15.57
CA PRO A 28 -14.89 -10.65 14.54
C PRO A 28 -14.42 -9.96 13.27
N VAL A 29 -13.34 -10.46 12.68
CA VAL A 29 -13.00 -10.13 11.30
C VAL A 29 -14.23 -10.59 10.56
N ALA A 30 -15.15 -9.67 10.29
CA ALA A 30 -16.34 -9.96 9.54
C ALA A 30 -15.81 -10.54 8.24
N ALA A 31 -15.98 -11.85 8.06
CA ALA A 31 -15.73 -12.49 6.79
C ALA A 31 -16.54 -11.66 5.81
N ALA A 32 -15.82 -10.89 4.96
CA ALA A 32 -16.45 -10.01 4.01
C ALA A 32 -17.51 -10.83 3.27
N PRO A 33 -18.76 -10.36 3.19
CA PRO A 33 -19.82 -11.11 2.54
C PRO A 33 -19.32 -11.47 1.14
N SER A 34 -19.60 -12.70 0.72
CA SER A 34 -19.20 -13.33 -0.54
C SER A 34 -19.87 -12.68 -1.78
N GLY A 35 -20.04 -11.36 -1.78
CA GLY A 35 -20.16 -10.54 -2.97
C GLY A 35 -18.75 -10.19 -3.43
N SER A 36 -18.43 -10.48 -4.69
CA SER A 36 -17.11 -10.37 -5.31
C SER A 36 -16.30 -9.17 -4.80
N ALA A 37 -15.42 -9.38 -3.83
CA ALA A 37 -14.57 -8.31 -3.31
C ALA A 37 -13.71 -7.79 -4.47
N THR A 38 -13.94 -6.54 -4.87
CA THR A 38 -13.19 -5.87 -5.92
C THR A 38 -12.22 -4.87 -5.30
N PHE A 39 -11.16 -4.51 -6.03
CA PHE A 39 -10.22 -3.50 -5.57
C PHE A 39 -10.88 -2.12 -5.46
N ALA A 40 -11.81 -1.80 -6.38
CA ALA A 40 -12.62 -0.60 -6.27
C ALA A 40 -13.48 -0.59 -5.00
N HIS A 41 -14.10 -1.72 -4.63
CA HIS A 41 -14.86 -1.81 -3.39
C HIS A 41 -13.97 -1.57 -2.17
N ALA A 42 -12.81 -2.23 -2.10
CA ALA A 42 -11.85 -2.05 -1.03
C ALA A 42 -11.33 -0.60 -0.92
N TRP A 43 -11.15 0.08 -2.06
CA TRP A 43 -10.73 1.48 -2.07
C TRP A 43 -11.86 2.42 -1.62
N THR A 44 -13.05 2.26 -2.19
CA THR A 44 -14.21 3.14 -1.96
C THR A 44 -14.81 3.00 -0.57
N SER A 45 -14.61 1.85 0.10
CA SER A 45 -15.01 1.65 1.50
C SER A 45 -14.15 2.41 2.51
N ASN A 46 -12.97 2.88 2.12
CA ASN A 46 -12.10 3.66 3.01
C ASN A 46 -12.57 5.11 3.13
N THR A 47 -12.41 5.68 4.32
CA THR A 47 -12.50 7.11 4.55
C THR A 47 -11.37 7.86 3.84
N GLU A 48 -11.53 9.16 3.61
CA GLU A 48 -10.49 10.00 3.02
C GLU A 48 -9.20 10.01 3.86
N LYS A 49 -9.32 9.95 5.19
CA LYS A 49 -8.16 9.84 6.09
C LYS A 49 -7.40 8.53 5.89
N GLU A 50 -8.10 7.41 5.73
CA GLU A 50 -7.51 6.09 5.48
C GLU A 50 -6.85 6.04 4.10
N LYS A 51 -7.48 6.61 3.07
CA LYS A 51 -6.88 6.73 1.73
C LYS A 51 -5.58 7.53 1.77
N ARG A 52 -5.56 8.67 2.47
CA ARG A 52 -4.33 9.46 2.67
C ARG A 52 -3.25 8.66 3.39
N ALA A 53 -3.60 7.98 4.48
CA ALA A 53 -2.66 7.15 5.24
C ALA A 53 -2.09 6.01 4.38
N PHE A 54 -2.92 5.37 3.56
CA PHE A 54 -2.48 4.37 2.59
C PHE A 54 -1.47 4.95 1.59
N LEU A 55 -1.74 6.13 1.02
CA LEU A 55 -0.82 6.78 0.08
C LEU A 55 0.54 7.13 0.73
N PHE A 56 0.54 7.59 1.98
CA PHE A 56 1.79 7.79 2.73
C PHE A 56 2.55 6.49 2.96
N GLY A 57 1.84 5.41 3.31
CA GLY A 57 2.42 4.08 3.45
C GLY A 57 3.04 3.58 2.15
N LEU A 58 2.34 3.75 1.02
CA LEU A 58 2.82 3.38 -0.30
C LEU A 58 4.08 4.17 -0.69
N ALA A 59 4.07 5.50 -0.52
CA ALA A 59 5.24 6.33 -0.78
C ALA A 59 6.45 5.91 0.06
N THR A 60 6.22 5.49 1.32
CA THR A 60 7.26 4.96 2.20
C THR A 60 7.80 3.62 1.70
N ALA A 61 6.92 2.69 1.30
CA ALA A 61 7.31 1.40 0.74
C ALA A 61 8.12 1.57 -0.55
N VAL A 62 7.69 2.47 -1.45
CA VAL A 62 8.44 2.78 -2.68
C VAL A 62 9.80 3.38 -2.35
N ARG A 63 9.90 4.28 -1.36
CA ARG A 63 11.18 4.82 -0.92
C ARG A 63 12.14 3.71 -0.48
N ILE A 64 11.67 2.74 0.30
CA ILE A 64 12.49 1.61 0.77
C ILE A 64 12.97 0.80 -0.43
N MET A 65 12.06 0.34 -1.30
CA MET A 65 12.42 -0.46 -2.48
C MET A 65 13.40 0.26 -3.41
N CYS A 66 13.16 1.55 -3.70
CA CYS A 66 14.06 2.33 -4.54
C CYS A 66 15.43 2.54 -3.88
N THR A 67 15.48 2.65 -2.55
CA THR A 67 16.75 2.73 -1.81
C THR A 67 17.52 1.42 -1.91
N ASP A 68 16.85 0.29 -1.69
CA ASP A 68 17.48 -1.03 -1.75
C ASP A 68 18.03 -1.32 -3.16
N ILE A 69 17.22 -1.10 -4.20
CA ILE A 69 17.65 -1.28 -5.61
C ILE A 69 18.87 -0.43 -5.94
N SER A 70 18.94 0.78 -5.39
CA SER A 70 20.01 1.73 -5.69
C SER A 70 21.28 1.45 -4.89
N THR A 71 21.16 1.01 -3.64
CA THR A 71 22.29 0.89 -2.70
C THR A 71 22.92 -0.51 -2.67
N MET A 72 22.22 -1.55 -3.14
CA MET A 72 22.75 -2.92 -3.19
C MET A 72 23.66 -3.19 -4.41
N GLN A 73 23.90 -2.19 -5.26
CA GLN A 73 24.78 -2.30 -6.42
C GLN A 73 26.24 -2.21 -5.98
N LYS A 74 26.94 -3.36 -6.01
CA LYS A 74 28.39 -3.41 -5.78
C LYS A 74 29.08 -2.50 -6.78
N ASP A 75 29.98 -1.66 -6.28
CA ASP A 75 30.82 -0.74 -7.06
C ASP A 75 30.09 0.44 -7.74
N ALA A 76 28.80 0.68 -7.43
CA ALA A 76 28.09 1.85 -7.93
C ALA A 76 28.66 3.14 -7.34
N LYS A 77 28.89 4.15 -8.19
CA LYS A 77 29.34 5.47 -7.72
C LYS A 77 28.19 6.16 -6.99
N PRO A 78 28.46 7.00 -5.97
CA PRO A 78 27.41 7.71 -5.22
C PRO A 78 26.41 8.47 -6.12
N GLN A 79 26.88 9.05 -7.22
CA GLN A 79 26.03 9.75 -8.20
C GLN A 79 25.05 8.80 -8.91
N ASP A 80 25.48 7.58 -9.23
CA ASP A 80 24.66 6.59 -9.91
C ASP A 80 23.57 6.06 -8.97
N ILE A 81 23.89 5.88 -7.69
CA ILE A 81 22.94 5.52 -6.63
C ILE A 81 21.85 6.60 -6.51
N GLU A 82 22.23 7.88 -6.48
CA GLU A 82 21.26 8.97 -6.39
C GLU A 82 20.36 9.05 -7.63
N ASN A 83 20.94 8.93 -8.82
CA ASN A 83 20.18 8.97 -10.07
C ASN A 83 19.20 7.79 -10.18
N ASN A 84 19.63 6.58 -9.81
CA ASN A 84 18.78 5.39 -9.79
C ASN A 84 17.64 5.54 -8.80
N PHE A 85 17.92 6.06 -7.59
CA PHE A 85 16.90 6.31 -6.59
C PHE A 85 15.88 7.32 -7.11
N ARG A 86 16.33 8.45 -7.66
CA ARG A 86 15.44 9.50 -8.19
C ARG A 86 14.59 8.99 -9.34
N GLY A 87 15.16 8.23 -10.27
CA GLY A 87 14.42 7.62 -11.38
C GLY A 87 13.33 6.66 -10.90
N CYS A 88 13.66 5.80 -9.93
CA CYS A 88 12.70 4.90 -9.32
C CYS A 88 11.62 5.67 -8.53
N PHE A 89 12.00 6.55 -7.60
CA PHE A 89 11.08 7.20 -6.68
C PHE A 89 10.18 8.22 -7.38
N ASN A 90 10.70 9.05 -8.28
CA ASN A 90 9.91 10.10 -8.95
C ASN A 90 8.81 9.53 -9.86
N SER A 91 8.95 8.28 -10.29
CA SER A 91 7.88 7.59 -11.03
C SER A 91 6.61 7.44 -10.18
N TYR A 92 6.76 7.38 -8.85
CA TYR A 92 5.66 7.15 -7.90
C TYR A 92 5.43 8.31 -6.94
N ALA A 93 6.40 9.20 -6.73
CA ALA A 93 6.31 10.27 -5.75
C ALA A 93 6.12 11.66 -6.37
N GLY A 94 5.75 12.62 -5.52
CA GLY A 94 5.77 14.05 -5.88
C GLY A 94 4.41 14.66 -6.23
N MET A 95 3.30 14.08 -5.78
CA MET A 95 1.95 14.57 -6.06
C MET A 95 1.18 14.78 -4.76
N ASP A 96 0.34 15.81 -4.74
CA ASP A 96 -0.59 16.09 -3.65
C ASP A 96 -1.50 14.86 -3.42
N PRO A 97 -1.51 14.26 -2.21
CA PRO A 97 -2.35 13.11 -1.88
C PRO A 97 -3.82 13.32 -2.26
N ASP A 98 -4.36 14.53 -2.14
CA ASP A 98 -5.76 14.80 -2.45
C ASP A 98 -6.06 14.74 -3.94
N GLN A 99 -5.13 15.20 -4.78
CA GLN A 99 -5.24 15.06 -6.23
C GLN A 99 -5.18 13.59 -6.64
N VAL A 100 -4.30 12.82 -6.02
CA VAL A 100 -4.19 11.39 -6.31
C VAL A 100 -5.45 10.64 -5.88
N VAL A 101 -5.97 10.90 -4.67
CA VAL A 101 -7.22 10.30 -4.21
C VAL A 101 -8.39 10.65 -5.14
N THR A 102 -8.50 11.91 -5.54
CA THR A 102 -9.52 12.37 -6.49
C THR A 102 -9.40 11.64 -7.84
N ALA A 103 -8.19 11.52 -8.37
CA ALA A 103 -7.94 10.82 -9.63
C ALA A 103 -8.24 9.31 -9.52
N MET A 104 -7.93 8.67 -8.40
CA MET A 104 -8.25 7.26 -8.14
C MET A 104 -9.76 7.05 -7.98
N ASN A 105 -10.45 7.93 -7.25
CA ASN A 105 -11.91 7.92 -7.13
C ASN A 105 -12.56 8.06 -8.52
N ALA A 106 -12.08 8.98 -9.35
CA ALA A 106 -12.58 9.17 -10.71
C ALA A 106 -12.31 7.96 -11.62
N LEU A 107 -11.16 7.29 -11.45
CA LEU A 107 -10.87 6.04 -12.16
C LEU A 107 -11.84 4.93 -11.75
N TYR A 108 -12.06 4.72 -10.45
CA TYR A 108 -12.94 3.67 -9.94
C TYR A 108 -14.44 3.98 -10.06
N ALA A 109 -14.82 5.18 -10.48
CA ALA A 109 -16.20 5.49 -10.84
C ALA A 109 -16.68 4.72 -12.09
N ASP A 110 -15.78 4.31 -12.98
CA ASP A 110 -16.11 3.38 -14.07
C ASP A 110 -16.06 1.94 -13.52
N SER A 111 -17.21 1.26 -13.54
CA SER A 111 -17.34 -0.12 -13.04
C SER A 111 -16.45 -1.12 -13.79
N LYS A 112 -16.04 -0.82 -15.02
CA LYS A 112 -15.07 -1.65 -15.77
C LYS A 112 -13.68 -1.62 -15.14
N ASN A 113 -13.38 -0.64 -14.29
CA ASN A 113 -12.12 -0.53 -13.56
C ASN A 113 -12.14 -1.25 -12.22
N ALA A 114 -13.26 -1.90 -11.83
CA ALA A 114 -13.41 -2.47 -10.50
C ALA A 114 -12.31 -3.47 -10.12
N MET A 115 -11.79 -4.19 -11.12
CA MET A 115 -10.75 -5.20 -10.95
C MET A 115 -9.33 -4.69 -11.14
N ILE A 116 -9.11 -3.41 -11.47
CA ILE A 116 -7.76 -2.85 -11.53
C ILE A 116 -7.18 -2.82 -10.10
N PRO A 117 -6.04 -3.47 -9.84
CA PRO A 117 -5.38 -3.44 -8.53
C PRO A 117 -5.07 -2.01 -8.06
N ILE A 118 -5.05 -1.79 -6.74
CA ILE A 118 -4.93 -0.45 -6.15
C ILE A 118 -3.62 0.24 -6.57
N ASP A 119 -2.53 -0.51 -6.66
CA ASP A 119 -1.23 -0.03 -7.16
C ASP A 119 -1.27 0.34 -8.65
N GLY A 120 -2.00 -0.43 -9.46
CA GLY A 120 -2.26 -0.11 -10.87
C GLY A 120 -3.09 1.17 -11.02
N ALA A 121 -4.16 1.30 -10.22
CA ALA A 121 -4.99 2.49 -10.18
C ALA A 121 -4.18 3.73 -9.75
N TYR A 122 -3.35 3.59 -8.72
CA TYR A 122 -2.43 4.64 -8.28
C TYR A 122 -1.49 5.09 -9.41
N LYS A 123 -0.83 4.15 -10.09
CA LYS A 123 0.08 4.46 -11.20
C LYS A 123 -0.65 5.17 -12.35
N ILE A 124 -1.81 4.67 -12.76
CA ILE A 124 -2.65 5.30 -13.80
C ILE A 124 -3.05 6.73 -13.38
N SER A 125 -3.44 6.92 -12.12
CA SER A 125 -3.80 8.23 -11.59
C SER A 125 -2.63 9.20 -11.63
N LEU A 126 -1.42 8.78 -11.24
CA LEU A 126 -0.22 9.62 -11.35
C LEU A 126 0.07 10.03 -12.81
N MET A 127 0.02 9.08 -13.73
CA MET A 127 0.21 9.32 -15.17
C MET A 127 -0.81 10.32 -15.70
N LYS A 128 -2.08 10.16 -15.35
CA LYS A 128 -3.15 11.07 -15.75
C LYS A 128 -2.94 12.48 -15.23
N ILE A 129 -2.57 12.64 -13.96
CA ILE A 129 -2.32 13.98 -13.38
C ILE A 129 -1.09 14.65 -14.05
N ARG A 130 -0.10 13.86 -14.50
CA ARG A 130 1.05 14.36 -15.27
C ARG A 130 0.72 14.70 -16.73
N GLY A 131 -0.50 14.41 -17.19
CA GLY A 131 -0.95 14.67 -18.56
C GLY A 131 -0.67 13.54 -19.55
N ASP A 132 -0.26 12.36 -19.08
CA ASP A 132 -0.02 11.20 -19.93
C ASP A 132 -1.33 10.61 -20.47
N LYS A 133 -1.28 10.03 -21.67
CA LYS A 133 -2.39 9.24 -22.21
C LYS A 133 -2.40 7.86 -21.54
N VAL A 134 -3.54 7.49 -20.95
CA VAL A 134 -3.64 6.27 -20.13
C VAL A 134 -4.65 5.25 -20.64
N ASP A 135 -5.34 5.49 -21.76
CA ASP A 135 -6.45 4.64 -22.21
C ASP A 135 -6.02 3.19 -22.47
N ASP A 136 -4.91 2.99 -23.19
CA ASP A 136 -4.35 1.66 -23.45
C ASP A 136 -3.87 0.97 -22.16
N ILE A 137 -3.33 1.76 -21.23
CA ILE A 137 -2.85 1.28 -19.93
C ILE A 137 -4.03 0.80 -19.10
N ILE A 138 -5.13 1.55 -19.08
CA ILE A 138 -6.37 1.16 -18.40
C ILE A 138 -6.86 -0.19 -18.98
N ILE A 139 -6.89 -0.35 -20.30
CA ILE A 139 -7.31 -1.60 -20.94
C ILE A 139 -6.42 -2.77 -20.51
N GLN A 140 -5.11 -2.58 -20.49
CA GLN A 140 -4.16 -3.61 -20.05
C GLN A 140 -4.33 -3.94 -18.56
N SER A 141 -4.49 -2.93 -17.71
CA SER A 141 -4.68 -3.11 -16.27
C SER A 141 -5.99 -3.82 -15.93
N ARG A 142 -7.06 -3.60 -16.70
CA ARG A 142 -8.31 -4.38 -16.58
C ARG A 142 -8.07 -5.87 -16.82
N LYS A 143 -7.41 -6.20 -17.94
CA LYS A 143 -7.09 -7.59 -18.31
C LYS A 143 -6.21 -8.26 -17.24
N TYR A 144 -5.21 -7.53 -16.74
CA TYR A 144 -4.35 -8.02 -15.66
C TYR A 144 -5.15 -8.31 -14.38
N GLY A 145 -5.99 -7.37 -13.95
CA GLY A 145 -6.82 -7.52 -12.76
C GLY A 145 -7.82 -8.68 -12.84
N GLU A 146 -8.42 -8.89 -14.00
CA GLU A 146 -9.28 -10.05 -14.27
C GLU A 146 -8.49 -11.37 -14.23
N GLY A 147 -7.27 -11.39 -14.76
CA GLY A 147 -6.37 -12.53 -14.69
C GLY A 147 -6.01 -12.89 -13.24
N LEU A 148 -5.61 -11.90 -12.46
CA LEU A 148 -5.27 -12.07 -11.04
C LEU A 148 -6.45 -12.63 -10.23
N LYS A 149 -7.68 -12.14 -10.49
CA LYS A 149 -8.87 -12.70 -9.85
C LYS A 149 -9.07 -14.18 -10.16
N LYS A 150 -8.91 -14.58 -11.42
CA LYS A 150 -9.01 -15.99 -11.81
C LYS A 150 -7.97 -16.85 -11.09
N GLU A 151 -6.73 -16.36 -10.96
CA GLU A 151 -5.67 -17.07 -10.23
C GLU A 151 -6.01 -17.21 -8.75
N ILE A 152 -6.47 -16.15 -8.09
CA ILE A 152 -6.87 -16.17 -6.68
C ILE A 152 -8.04 -17.14 -6.46
N ASP A 153 -9.06 -17.10 -7.32
CA ASP A 153 -10.23 -17.97 -7.21
C ASP A 153 -9.83 -19.44 -7.43
N GLN A 154 -8.91 -19.73 -8.37
CA GLN A 154 -8.34 -21.07 -8.56
C GLN A 154 -7.53 -21.54 -7.35
N GLN A 155 -6.72 -20.67 -6.74
CA GLN A 155 -5.95 -21.01 -5.54
C GLN A 155 -6.87 -21.30 -4.35
N ARG A 156 -7.94 -20.52 -4.17
CA ARG A 156 -8.95 -20.78 -3.13
C ARG A 156 -9.64 -22.12 -3.31
N GLN A 157 -9.94 -22.51 -4.55
CA GLN A 157 -10.53 -23.81 -4.84
C GLN A 157 -9.55 -24.97 -4.60
N LYS A 158 -8.25 -24.77 -4.85
CA LYS A 158 -7.21 -25.79 -4.64
C LYS A 158 -6.75 -25.92 -3.18
N GLY A 159 -6.76 -24.83 -2.41
CA GLY A 159 -6.34 -24.79 -1.01
C GLY A 159 -7.46 -24.98 0.01
N GLY A 160 -8.69 -25.28 -0.45
CA GLY A 160 -9.86 -25.56 0.39
C GLY A 160 -10.05 -27.03 0.77
N GLN A 161 -8.97 -27.82 0.78
CA GLN A 161 -8.90 -29.14 1.44
C GLN A 161 -8.18 -29.02 2.77
#